data_AF-A0A1B6CBM2-F1
#
_entry.id   AF-A0A1B6CBM2-F1
#
_cell.length_a   1.000
_cell.length_b   1.000
_cell.length_c   1.000
_cell.angle_alpha   90.00
_cell.angle_beta   90.00
_cell.angle_gamma   90.00
#
_symmetry.space_group_name_H-M   'P 1'
#
loop_
_entity.id
_entity.type
_entity.pdbx_description
1 polymer ?
#
loop_
_entity_poly.entity_id
_entity_poly.type
_entity_poly.pdbx_seq_one_letter_code
_entity_poly.pdbx_strand_id
1 'polypeptide(L)'
;EVVQFLLSIVFSEKFIGNFVVVFSSDEIIIRVQYRFNMLRVEDEWNEMQQRFKKEGLNFESLKVEDRLLQVWRWLVDAEINLKNARRMVDKLHEQQNEEIEEMENYMGHIRDMAVKRADHLQYETVELRSQAETLNKVLTSAGLQGSVEEQITKLIEEKNKLMEELDILKKIKLSTEGNGINIDSDMLNEIIKVTSEKEVLRRQVSEMTDRVDWMEKASKQMELDNERLAFKIIRRCGQD
;
A
#
# COMPACT_ATOMS: atom_id res chain seq x y z
N GLU A 1 -15.04 -11.19 -27.84
CA GLU A 1 -15.34 -12.56 -27.35
C GLU A 1 -16.75 -13.02 -27.71
N VAL A 2 -17.83 -12.33 -27.30
CA VAL A 2 -19.22 -12.71 -27.66
C VAL A 2 -19.46 -12.80 -29.17
N VAL A 3 -18.93 -11.85 -29.95
CA VAL A 3 -19.01 -11.86 -31.42
C VAL A 3 -18.28 -13.06 -32.02
N GLN A 4 -17.17 -13.48 -31.42
CA GLN A 4 -16.35 -14.59 -31.89
C GLN A 4 -17.01 -15.95 -31.59
N PHE A 5 -17.70 -16.04 -30.44
CA PHE A 5 -18.53 -17.18 -30.06
C PHE A 5 -19.79 -17.30 -30.94
N LEU A 6 -20.45 -16.18 -31.25
CA LEU A 6 -21.60 -16.18 -32.16
C LEU A 6 -21.18 -16.54 -33.59
N LEU A 7 -20.03 -16.06 -34.06
CA LEU A 7 -19.48 -16.45 -35.37
C LEU A 7 -19.10 -17.94 -35.40
N SER A 8 -18.58 -18.52 -34.31
CA SER A 8 -18.26 -19.96 -34.29
C SER A 8 -19.51 -20.86 -34.34
N ILE A 9 -20.63 -20.39 -33.78
CA ILE A 9 -21.93 -21.08 -33.90
C ILE A 9 -22.48 -20.93 -35.33
N VAL A 10 -22.38 -19.74 -35.93
CA VAL A 10 -22.89 -19.43 -37.27
C VAL A 10 -22.11 -20.15 -38.38
N PHE A 11 -20.79 -20.33 -38.21
CA PHE A 11 -19.91 -21.01 -39.18
C PHE A 11 -19.62 -22.48 -38.83
N SER A 12 -20.34 -23.05 -37.85
CA SER A 12 -20.30 -24.48 -37.55
C SER A 12 -20.82 -25.29 -38.72
N GLU A 13 -20.06 -26.28 -39.18
CA GLU A 13 -20.37 -27.17 -40.33
C GLU A 13 -21.72 -27.91 -40.21
N LYS A 14 -22.38 -27.86 -39.05
CA LYS A 14 -23.69 -28.48 -38.81
C LYS A 14 -24.88 -27.56 -39.14
N PHE A 15 -24.69 -26.30 -39.53
CA PHE A 15 -25.77 -25.34 -39.72
C PHE A 15 -26.08 -25.07 -41.21
N ILE A 16 -27.28 -25.47 -41.67
CA ILE A 16 -27.72 -25.35 -43.07
C ILE A 16 -28.57 -24.09 -43.22
N GLY A 17 -27.95 -22.93 -43.47
CA GLY A 17 -28.66 -21.67 -43.72
C GLY A 17 -27.76 -20.59 -44.33
N ASN A 18 -28.31 -19.76 -45.23
CA ASN A 18 -27.60 -18.60 -45.76
C ASN A 18 -27.76 -17.41 -44.81
N PHE A 19 -26.65 -16.80 -44.38
CA PHE A 19 -26.66 -15.61 -43.54
C PHE A 19 -26.40 -14.36 -44.38
N VAL A 20 -27.11 -13.28 -44.05
CA VAL A 20 -26.72 -11.93 -44.46
C VAL A 20 -26.38 -11.17 -43.19
N VAL A 21 -25.09 -10.93 -42.98
CA VAL A 21 -24.60 -10.13 -41.85
C VAL A 21 -24.46 -8.69 -42.33
N VAL A 22 -25.26 -7.80 -41.75
CA VAL A 22 -25.16 -6.36 -42.03
C VAL A 22 -24.53 -5.69 -40.82
N PHE A 23 -23.37 -5.07 -41.03
CA PHE A 23 -22.71 -4.27 -40.00
C PHE A 23 -23.21 -2.83 -40.09
N SER A 24 -23.89 -2.37 -39.05
CA SER A 24 -24.14 -0.93 -38.84
C SER A 24 -23.30 -0.47 -37.65
N SER A 25 -22.92 0.80 -37.63
CA SER A 25 -21.88 1.36 -36.75
C SER A 25 -22.08 1.07 -35.26
N ASP A 26 -23.33 0.87 -34.82
CA ASP A 26 -23.69 0.68 -33.42
C ASP A 26 -24.44 -0.63 -33.11
N GLU A 27 -24.76 -1.48 -34.10
CA GLU A 27 -25.47 -2.76 -33.90
C GLU A 27 -25.05 -3.84 -34.90
N ILE A 28 -24.89 -5.08 -34.41
CA ILE A 28 -24.76 -6.28 -35.24
C ILE A 28 -26.14 -6.91 -35.39
N ILE A 29 -26.75 -6.78 -36.58
CA ILE A 29 -28.02 -7.41 -36.89
C ILE A 29 -27.76 -8.67 -37.71
N ILE A 30 -27.93 -9.84 -37.07
CA ILE A 30 -27.86 -11.14 -37.75
C ILE A 30 -29.26 -11.50 -38.23
N ARG A 31 -29.52 -11.37 -39.54
CA ARG A 31 -30.75 -11.90 -40.15
C ARG A 31 -30.52 -13.33 -40.60
N VAL A 32 -31.11 -14.28 -39.89
CA VAL A 32 -31.18 -15.68 -40.31
C VAL A 32 -32.26 -15.80 -41.37
N GLN A 33 -31.87 -15.87 -42.64
CA GLN A 33 -32.80 -16.14 -43.71
C GLN A 33 -32.91 -17.66 -43.89
N TYR A 34 -33.89 -18.25 -43.22
CA TYR A 34 -34.27 -19.63 -43.52
C TYR A 34 -34.77 -19.69 -44.97
N ARG A 35 -33.94 -20.19 -45.88
CA ARG A 35 -34.47 -20.82 -47.10
C ARG A 35 -35.09 -22.13 -46.68
N PHE A 36 -36.32 -22.08 -46.17
CA PHE A 36 -37.22 -23.19 -46.40
C PHE A 36 -37.37 -23.27 -47.92
N ASN A 37 -36.66 -24.21 -48.55
CA ASN A 37 -37.06 -24.71 -49.86
C ASN A 37 -38.42 -25.39 -49.64
N MET A 38 -39.49 -24.58 -49.63
CA MET A 38 -40.85 -25.06 -49.76
C MET A 38 -40.93 -25.75 -51.13
N LEU A 39 -41.01 -27.08 -51.09
CA LEU A 39 -41.72 -27.92 -52.04
C LEU A 39 -41.46 -27.55 -53.51
N ARG A 40 -40.35 -28.02 -54.08
CA ARG A 40 -40.47 -28.54 -55.44
C ARG A 40 -41.44 -29.71 -55.31
N VAL A 41 -42.60 -29.62 -55.96
CA VAL A 41 -43.40 -30.81 -56.25
C VAL A 41 -42.48 -31.69 -57.09
N GLU A 42 -41.77 -32.60 -56.43
CA GLU A 42 -41.01 -33.64 -57.11
C GLU A 42 -42.03 -34.41 -57.92
N ASP A 43 -41.82 -34.46 -59.24
CA ASP A 43 -42.64 -35.29 -60.10
C ASP A 43 -42.25 -36.75 -59.80
N GLU A 44 -42.86 -37.31 -58.76
CA GLU A 44 -42.65 -38.66 -58.26
C GLU A 44 -42.79 -39.69 -59.38
N TRP A 45 -43.63 -39.39 -60.38
CA TRP A 45 -43.86 -40.23 -61.53
C TRP A 45 -42.70 -40.21 -62.51
N ASN A 46 -42.16 -39.02 -62.81
CA ASN A 46 -40.95 -38.89 -63.63
C ASN A 46 -39.74 -39.51 -62.93
N GLU A 47 -39.60 -39.34 -61.62
CA GLU A 47 -38.52 -40.00 -60.86
C GLU A 47 -38.65 -41.52 -60.89
N MET A 48 -39.87 -42.05 -60.75
CA MET A 48 -40.16 -43.47 -60.88
C MET A 48 -39.78 -43.97 -62.28
N GLN A 49 -40.18 -43.29 -63.35
CA GLN A 49 -39.80 -43.62 -64.73
C GLN A 49 -38.29 -43.58 -64.95
N GLN A 50 -37.60 -42.59 -64.39
CA GLN A 50 -36.14 -42.51 -64.43
C GLN A 50 -35.48 -43.68 -63.71
N ARG A 51 -36.07 -44.15 -62.61
CA ARG A 51 -35.58 -45.33 -61.87
C ARG A 51 -35.73 -46.61 -62.68
N PHE A 52 -36.84 -46.80 -63.39
CA PHE A 52 -37.00 -47.90 -64.35
C PHE A 52 -35.89 -47.86 -65.42
N LYS A 53 -35.64 -46.68 -66.00
CA LYS A 53 -34.58 -46.50 -67.00
C LYS A 53 -33.17 -46.79 -66.44
N LYS A 54 -32.88 -46.39 -65.19
CA LYS A 54 -31.60 -46.67 -64.51
C LYS A 54 -31.36 -48.17 -64.33
N GLU A 55 -32.41 -48.96 -64.21
CA GLU A 55 -32.31 -50.42 -64.09
C GLU A 55 -32.36 -51.14 -65.45
N GLY A 56 -32.35 -50.40 -66.56
CA GLY A 56 -32.42 -50.97 -67.90
C GLY A 56 -33.82 -51.44 -68.31
N LEU A 57 -34.86 -51.04 -67.56
CA LEU A 57 -36.24 -51.41 -67.84
C LEU A 57 -36.93 -50.30 -68.65
N ASN A 58 -37.61 -50.69 -69.72
CA ASN A 58 -38.43 -49.75 -70.49
C ASN A 58 -39.83 -49.67 -69.90
N PHE A 59 -40.10 -48.54 -69.23
CA PHE A 59 -41.38 -48.26 -68.58
C PHE A 59 -42.56 -48.39 -69.53
N GLU A 60 -42.48 -47.90 -70.77
CA GLU A 60 -43.62 -47.84 -71.69
C GLU A 60 -43.98 -49.21 -72.27
N SER A 61 -43.01 -50.10 -72.45
CA SER A 61 -43.21 -51.42 -73.07
C SER A 61 -43.57 -52.54 -72.09
N LEU A 62 -43.35 -52.34 -70.79
CA LEU A 62 -43.66 -53.33 -69.76
C LEU A 62 -45.16 -53.44 -69.50
N LYS A 63 -45.65 -54.63 -69.18
CA LYS A 63 -47.03 -54.79 -68.69
C LYS A 63 -47.19 -54.15 -67.31
N VAL A 64 -48.41 -53.77 -66.96
CA VAL A 64 -48.71 -53.08 -65.69
C VAL A 64 -48.33 -53.96 -64.49
N GLU A 65 -48.56 -55.27 -64.60
CA GLU A 65 -48.23 -56.25 -63.57
C GLU A 65 -46.72 -56.30 -63.29
N ASP A 66 -45.90 -56.30 -64.34
CA ASP A 66 -44.43 -56.31 -64.21
C ASP A 66 -43.92 -55.00 -63.62
N ARG A 67 -44.51 -53.85 -64.00
CA ARG A 67 -44.19 -52.55 -63.40
C ARG A 67 -44.51 -52.54 -61.90
N LEU A 68 -45.69 -53.04 -61.52
CA LEU A 68 -46.11 -53.12 -60.14
C LEU A 68 -45.17 -53.99 -59.30
N LEU A 69 -44.69 -55.10 -59.86
CA LEU A 69 -43.74 -55.99 -59.22
C LEU A 69 -42.39 -55.30 -58.93
N GLN A 70 -41.89 -54.48 -59.87
CA GLN A 70 -40.65 -53.70 -59.67
C GLN A 70 -40.82 -52.62 -58.61
N VAL A 71 -41.93 -51.89 -58.65
CA VAL A 71 -42.25 -50.87 -57.64
C VAL A 71 -42.38 -51.52 -56.26
N TRP A 72 -43.04 -52.68 -56.16
CA TRP A 72 -43.17 -53.41 -54.90
C TRP A 72 -41.81 -53.83 -54.36
N ARG A 73 -40.92 -54.37 -55.20
CA ARG A 73 -39.53 -54.67 -54.80
C ARG A 73 -38.82 -53.44 -54.24
N TRP A 74 -38.90 -52.29 -54.92
CA TRP A 74 -38.29 -51.06 -54.44
C TRP A 74 -38.87 -50.56 -53.12
N LEU A 75 -40.17 -50.73 -52.90
CA LEU A 75 -40.82 -50.37 -51.64
C LEU A 75 -40.33 -51.27 -50.50
N VAL A 76 -40.17 -52.57 -50.74
CA VAL A 76 -39.59 -53.50 -49.77
C VAL A 76 -38.13 -53.13 -49.46
N ASP A 77 -37.32 -52.83 -50.48
CA ASP A 77 -35.94 -52.37 -50.29
C ASP A 77 -35.88 -51.06 -49.50
N ALA A 78 -36.77 -50.11 -49.81
CA ALA A 78 -36.88 -48.84 -49.08
C ALA A 78 -37.28 -49.06 -47.62
N GLU A 79 -38.22 -49.98 -47.34
CA GLU A 79 -38.60 -50.33 -45.97
C GLU A 79 -37.41 -50.90 -45.19
N ILE A 80 -36.64 -51.81 -45.79
CA ILE A 80 -35.43 -52.39 -45.19
C ILE A 80 -34.40 -51.28 -44.91
N ASN A 81 -34.18 -50.39 -45.87
CA ASN A 81 -33.24 -49.28 -45.73
C ASN A 81 -33.68 -48.30 -44.64
N LEU A 82 -34.97 -47.97 -44.54
CA LEU A 82 -35.50 -47.11 -43.48
C LEU A 82 -35.37 -47.76 -42.10
N LYS A 83 -35.60 -49.08 -41.99
CA LYS A 83 -35.36 -49.81 -40.74
C LYS A 83 -33.88 -49.77 -40.34
N ASN A 84 -32.96 -49.93 -41.30
CA ASN A 84 -31.53 -49.85 -41.04
C ASN A 84 -31.09 -48.43 -40.67
N ALA A 85 -31.58 -47.42 -41.37
CA ALA A 85 -31.32 -46.01 -41.06
C ALA A 85 -31.82 -45.65 -39.66
N ARG A 86 -33.01 -46.12 -39.26
CA ARG A 86 -33.53 -45.95 -37.89
C ARG A 86 -32.59 -46.55 -36.85
N ARG A 87 -32.16 -47.81 -37.03
CA ARG A 87 -31.20 -48.45 -36.11
C ARG A 87 -29.88 -47.70 -36.03
N MET A 88 -29.42 -47.10 -37.12
CA MET A 88 -28.20 -46.29 -37.13
C MET A 88 -28.38 -44.99 -36.36
N VAL A 89 -29.54 -44.33 -36.52
CA VAL A 89 -29.91 -43.14 -35.73
C VAL A 89 -29.98 -43.48 -34.24
N ASP A 90 -30.59 -44.62 -33.88
CA ASP A 90 -30.66 -45.07 -32.49
C ASP A 90 -29.25 -45.27 -31.89
N LYS A 91 -28.33 -45.90 -32.64
CA LYS A 91 -26.92 -46.05 -32.23
C LYS A 91 -26.19 -44.71 -32.07
N LEU A 92 -26.43 -43.77 -32.98
CA LEU A 92 -25.81 -42.44 -32.89
C LEU A 92 -26.33 -41.67 -31.67
N HIS A 93 -27.62 -41.81 -31.34
CA HIS A 93 -28.17 -41.21 -30.13
C HIS A 93 -27.59 -41.83 -28.85
N GLU A 94 -27.39 -43.14 -28.82
CA GLU A 94 -26.74 -43.83 -27.71
C GLU A 94 -25.30 -43.35 -27.53
N GLN A 95 -24.51 -43.31 -28.60
CA GLN A 95 -23.15 -42.77 -28.58
C GLN A 95 -23.09 -41.31 -28.13
N GLN A 96 -24.02 -40.48 -28.63
CA GLN A 96 -24.10 -39.08 -28.21
C GLN A 96 -24.40 -38.95 -26.72
N ASN A 97 -25.28 -39.79 -26.17
CA ASN A 97 -25.59 -39.77 -24.75
C ASN A 97 -24.38 -40.21 -23.91
N GLU A 98 -23.66 -41.24 -24.33
CA GLU A 98 -22.42 -41.68 -23.67
C GLU A 98 -21.36 -40.57 -23.69
N GLU A 99 -21.14 -39.91 -24.83
CA GLU A 99 -20.21 -38.78 -24.94
C GLU A 99 -20.60 -37.60 -24.02
N ILE A 100 -21.91 -37.28 -23.94
CA ILE A 100 -22.40 -36.24 -23.04
C ILE A 100 -22.15 -36.62 -21.58
N GLU A 101 -22.43 -37.86 -21.18
CA GLU A 101 -22.19 -38.34 -19.81
C GLU A 101 -20.69 -38.30 -19.45
N GLU A 102 -19.81 -38.70 -20.36
CA GLU A 102 -18.37 -38.58 -20.17
C GLU A 102 -17.95 -37.11 -20.01
N MET A 103 -18.43 -36.21 -20.88
CA MET A 103 -18.15 -34.78 -20.78
C MET A 103 -18.64 -34.19 -19.46
N GLU A 104 -19.83 -34.56 -19.00
CA GLU A 104 -20.38 -34.13 -17.71
C GLU A 104 -19.51 -34.61 -16.53
N ASN A 105 -19.02 -35.85 -16.57
CA ASN A 105 -18.09 -36.38 -15.59
C ASN A 105 -16.75 -35.61 -15.58
N TYR A 106 -16.17 -35.33 -16.75
CA TYR A 106 -14.94 -34.53 -16.84
C TYR A 106 -15.16 -33.10 -16.32
N MET A 107 -16.27 -32.45 -16.68
CA MET A 107 -16.61 -31.13 -16.16
C MET A 107 -16.81 -31.13 -14.64
N GLY A 108 -17.43 -32.19 -14.10
CA GLY A 108 -17.56 -32.41 -12.66
C GLY A 108 -16.19 -32.46 -11.97
N HIS A 109 -15.25 -33.24 -12.50
CA HIS A 109 -13.90 -33.34 -11.95
C HIS A 109 -13.14 -32.00 -12.00
N ILE A 110 -13.25 -31.25 -13.09
CA ILE A 110 -12.64 -29.91 -13.22
C ILE A 110 -13.24 -28.96 -12.17
N ARG A 111 -14.56 -28.99 -11.98
CA ARG A 111 -15.24 -28.17 -10.98
C ARG A 111 -14.74 -28.50 -9.58
N ASP A 112 -14.61 -29.78 -9.24
CA ASP A 112 -14.09 -30.21 -7.94
C ASP A 112 -12.65 -29.75 -7.70
N MET A 113 -11.79 -29.83 -8.72
CA MET A 113 -10.43 -29.30 -8.63
C MET A 113 -10.40 -27.79 -8.45
N ALA A 114 -11.27 -27.06 -9.16
CA ALA A 114 -11.38 -25.61 -9.03
C ALA A 114 -11.85 -25.19 -7.64
N VAL A 115 -12.83 -25.90 -7.06
CA VAL A 115 -13.30 -25.68 -5.68
C VAL A 115 -12.17 -25.95 -4.69
N LYS A 116 -11.50 -27.10 -4.77
CA LYS A 116 -10.36 -27.43 -3.89
C LYS A 116 -9.25 -26.39 -3.95
N ARG A 117 -8.95 -25.88 -5.15
CA ARG A 117 -7.95 -24.82 -5.34
C ARG A 117 -8.39 -23.50 -4.73
N ALA A 118 -9.66 -23.13 -4.89
CA ALA A 118 -10.23 -21.93 -4.29
C ALA A 118 -10.18 -22.01 -2.75
N ASP A 119 -10.57 -23.15 -2.17
CA ASP A 119 -10.51 -23.39 -0.74
C ASP A 119 -9.07 -23.29 -0.20
N HIS A 120 -8.11 -23.89 -0.92
CA HIS A 120 -6.70 -23.83 -0.56
C HIS A 120 -6.15 -22.40 -0.58
N LEU A 121 -6.45 -21.63 -1.63
CA LEU A 121 -6.05 -20.22 -1.74
C LEU A 121 -6.71 -19.36 -0.67
N GLN A 122 -7.98 -19.63 -0.34
CA GLN A 122 -8.68 -18.93 0.73
C GLN A 122 -8.03 -19.20 2.08
N TYR A 123 -7.68 -20.45 2.38
CA TYR A 123 -6.95 -20.82 3.59
C TYR A 123 -5.59 -20.12 3.66
N GLU A 124 -4.79 -20.18 2.59
CA GLU A 124 -3.48 -19.52 2.50
C GLU A 124 -3.61 -18.00 2.70
N THR A 125 -4.63 -17.37 2.10
CA THR A 125 -4.88 -15.93 2.26
C THR A 125 -5.18 -15.56 3.71
N VAL A 126 -5.96 -16.39 4.43
CA VAL A 126 -6.26 -16.18 5.85
C VAL A 126 -4.99 -16.34 6.69
N GLU A 127 -4.19 -17.36 6.40
CA GLU A 127 -2.92 -17.61 7.11
C GLU A 127 -1.93 -16.46 6.89
N LEU A 128 -1.72 -16.04 5.65
CA LEU A 128 -0.85 -14.91 5.30
C LEU A 128 -1.33 -13.61 5.93
N ARG A 129 -2.64 -13.37 5.98
CA ARG A 129 -3.21 -12.20 6.68
C ARG A 129 -2.91 -12.24 8.18
N SER A 130 -3.06 -13.39 8.82
CA SER A 130 -2.71 -13.58 10.23
C SER A 130 -1.22 -13.37 10.50
N GLN A 131 -0.36 -13.89 9.63
CA GLN A 131 1.09 -13.66 9.70
C GLN A 131 1.44 -12.18 9.51
N ALA A 132 0.82 -11.50 8.54
CA ALA A 132 1.02 -10.07 8.31
C ALA A 132 0.56 -9.23 9.50
N GLU A 133 -0.59 -9.55 10.12
CA GLU A 133 -1.05 -8.90 11.35
C GLU A 133 -0.09 -9.12 12.51
N THR A 134 0.44 -10.34 12.65
CA THR A 134 1.42 -10.68 13.69
C THR A 134 2.72 -9.91 13.49
N LEU A 135 3.24 -9.88 12.26
CA LEU A 135 4.42 -9.09 11.89
C LEU A 135 4.18 -7.61 12.16
N ASN A 136 3.02 -7.08 11.80
CA ASN A 136 2.68 -5.68 12.04
C ASN A 136 2.62 -5.37 13.55
N LYS A 137 2.08 -6.27 14.39
CA LYS A 137 2.12 -6.14 15.85
C LYS A 137 3.56 -6.14 16.39
N VAL A 138 4.43 -6.99 15.84
CA VAL A 138 5.86 -7.00 16.22
C VAL A 138 6.54 -5.70 15.79
N LEU A 139 6.35 -5.25 14.55
CA LEU A 139 6.91 -4.01 14.02
C LEU A 139 6.49 -2.80 14.86
N THR A 140 5.20 -2.70 15.18
CA THR A 140 4.65 -1.64 16.03
C THR A 140 5.19 -1.69 17.44
N SER A 141 5.30 -2.90 18.04
CA SER A 141 5.92 -3.06 19.36
C SER A 141 7.40 -2.67 19.40
N ALA A 142 8.12 -2.85 18.29
CA ALA A 142 9.52 -2.44 18.13
C ALA A 142 9.68 -0.95 17.79
N GLY A 143 8.58 -0.19 17.67
CA GLY A 143 8.61 1.22 17.25
C GLY A 143 9.00 1.43 15.78
N LEU A 144 9.08 0.36 14.98
CA LEU A 144 9.47 0.37 13.57
C LEU A 144 8.25 0.55 12.67
N GLN A 145 7.42 1.57 12.93
CA GLN A 145 6.21 1.84 12.15
C GLN A 145 6.49 2.85 11.03
N GLY A 146 6.05 2.55 9.80
CA GLY A 146 6.26 3.40 8.62
C GLY A 146 7.38 2.91 7.69
N SER A 147 7.61 3.63 6.60
CA SER A 147 8.69 3.32 5.67
C SER A 147 10.05 3.50 6.36
N VAL A 148 11.05 2.69 5.99
CA VAL A 148 12.45 2.92 6.39
C VAL A 148 12.88 4.35 6.03
N GLU A 149 12.35 4.90 4.94
CA GLU A 149 12.58 6.26 4.49
C GLU A 149 12.02 7.33 5.45
N GLU A 150 10.85 7.09 6.04
CA GLU A 150 10.26 7.94 7.09
C GLU A 150 11.04 7.87 8.40
N GLN A 151 11.57 6.69 8.75
CA GLN A 151 12.40 6.52 9.92
C GLN A 151 13.75 7.23 9.75
N ILE A 152 14.36 7.13 8.57
CA ILE A 152 15.60 7.83 8.24
C ILE A 152 15.40 9.35 8.27
N THR A 153 14.31 9.86 7.70
CA THR A 153 14.03 11.31 7.71
C THR A 153 13.80 11.84 9.12
N LYS A 154 13.04 11.14 9.97
CA LYS A 154 12.90 11.51 11.39
C LYS A 154 14.25 11.52 12.13
N LEU A 155 15.08 10.51 11.94
CA LEU A 155 16.42 10.45 12.54
C LEU A 155 17.34 11.57 12.04
N ILE A 156 17.24 11.96 10.77
CA ILE A 156 17.99 13.10 10.22
C ILE A 156 17.52 14.41 10.86
N GLU A 157 16.20 14.61 11.03
CA GLU A 157 15.66 15.79 11.71
C GLU A 157 16.10 15.88 13.17
N GLU A 158 16.03 14.78 13.92
CA GLU A 158 16.51 14.70 15.30
C GLU A 158 18.02 14.98 15.40
N LYS A 159 18.81 14.40 14.49
CA LYS A 159 20.25 14.66 14.40
C LYS A 159 20.53 16.15 14.16
N ASN A 160 19.79 16.78 13.25
CA ASN A 160 19.98 18.20 12.94
C ASN A 160 19.62 19.09 14.13
N LYS A 161 18.50 18.82 14.82
CA LYS A 161 18.14 19.53 16.07
C LYS A 161 19.22 19.40 17.13
N LEU A 162 19.70 18.18 17.38
CA LEU A 162 20.75 17.95 18.36
C LEU A 162 22.06 18.66 17.96
N MET A 163 22.36 18.75 16.66
CA MET A 163 23.52 19.48 16.16
C MET A 163 23.40 20.99 16.38
N GLU A 164 22.22 21.57 16.20
CA GLU A 164 21.93 22.97 16.52
C GLU A 164 22.06 23.23 18.03
N GLU A 165 21.50 22.36 18.88
CA GLU A 165 21.67 22.45 20.33
C GLU A 165 23.15 22.39 20.75
N LEU A 166 23.93 21.51 20.12
CA LEU A 166 25.36 21.36 20.38
C LEU A 166 26.15 22.61 19.91
N ASP A 167 25.76 23.23 18.79
CA ASP A 167 26.36 24.49 18.33
C ASP A 167 26.04 25.66 19.29
N ILE A 168 24.81 25.72 19.80
CA ILE A 168 24.42 26.69 20.84
C ILE A 168 25.28 26.47 22.10
N LEU A 169 25.39 25.22 22.57
CA LEU A 169 26.22 24.89 23.74
C LEU A 169 27.71 25.23 23.51
N LYS A 170 28.23 24.99 22.30
CA LYS A 170 29.60 25.39 21.94
C LYS A 170 29.78 26.91 21.94
N LYS A 171 28.82 27.67 21.41
CA LYS A 171 28.84 29.14 21.44
C LYS A 171 28.79 29.68 22.86
N ILE A 172 27.99 29.08 23.74
CA ILE A 172 27.96 29.42 25.17
C ILE A 172 29.32 29.09 25.83
N LYS A 173 29.91 27.94 25.51
CA LYS A 173 31.24 27.58 26.03
C LYS A 173 32.35 28.52 25.53
N LEU A 174 32.36 28.86 24.25
CA LEU A 174 33.35 29.76 23.65
C LEU A 174 33.22 31.22 24.14
N SER A 175 32.00 31.70 24.37
CA SER A 175 31.78 33.00 25.00
C SER A 175 32.24 33.03 26.47
N THR A 176 32.25 31.88 27.13
CA THR A 176 32.81 31.73 28.48
C THR A 176 34.35 31.67 28.47
N GLU A 177 34.97 30.96 27.52
CA GLU A 177 36.44 30.83 27.42
C GLU A 177 37.12 32.07 26.80
N GLY A 178 36.45 32.83 25.92
CA GLY A 178 37.02 34.02 25.26
C GLY A 178 37.01 35.31 26.10
N ASN A 179 36.08 35.45 27.05
CA ASN A 179 35.98 36.62 27.95
C ASN A 179 36.61 36.40 29.34
N GLY A 180 36.90 35.15 29.73
CA GLY A 180 37.39 34.86 31.09
C GLY A 180 38.79 35.41 31.40
N ILE A 181 39.70 35.38 30.42
CA ILE A 181 41.11 35.75 30.67
C ILE A 181 41.29 37.26 30.91
N ASN A 182 40.46 38.10 30.27
CA ASN A 182 40.59 39.55 30.39
C ASN A 182 39.89 40.09 31.66
N ILE A 183 38.75 39.50 32.02
CA ILE A 183 37.97 39.88 33.22
C ILE A 183 38.73 39.54 34.51
N ASP A 184 39.42 38.41 34.56
CA ASP A 184 40.23 38.02 35.72
C ASP A 184 41.46 38.92 35.91
N SER A 185 42.09 39.37 34.81
CA SER A 185 43.21 40.32 34.86
C SER A 185 42.76 41.71 35.34
N ASP A 186 41.62 42.19 34.86
CA ASP A 186 41.07 43.49 35.26
C ASP A 186 40.58 43.48 36.72
N MET A 187 39.90 42.42 37.16
CA MET A 187 39.56 42.24 38.58
C MET A 187 40.79 42.16 39.48
N LEU A 188 41.85 41.47 39.05
CA LEU A 188 43.09 41.38 39.83
C LEU A 188 43.74 42.75 40.00
N ASN A 189 43.77 43.56 38.94
CA ASN A 189 44.28 44.94 38.99
C ASN A 189 43.45 45.83 39.91
N GLU A 190 42.12 45.69 39.88
CA GLU A 190 41.23 46.45 40.75
C GLU A 190 41.37 46.04 42.22
N ILE A 191 41.54 44.73 42.50
CA ILE A 191 41.84 44.21 43.84
C ILE A 191 43.17 44.77 44.35
N ILE A 192 44.23 44.77 43.52
CA ILE A 192 45.54 45.32 43.91
C ILE A 192 45.41 46.81 44.24
N LYS A 193 44.69 47.57 43.40
CA LYS A 193 44.44 49.01 43.61
C LYS A 193 43.71 49.26 44.93
N VAL A 194 42.55 48.62 45.14
CA VAL A 194 41.75 48.77 46.38
C VAL A 194 42.56 48.34 47.61
N THR A 195 43.36 47.28 47.50
CA THR A 195 44.19 46.80 48.61
C THR A 195 45.29 47.80 48.96
N SER A 196 45.92 48.42 47.97
CA SER A 196 46.92 49.47 48.19
C SER A 196 46.33 50.74 48.82
N GLU A 197 45.16 51.18 48.35
CA GLU A 197 44.45 52.34 48.89
C GLU A 197 44.01 52.09 50.34
N LYS A 198 43.51 50.89 50.63
CA LYS A 198 43.16 50.45 51.99
C LYS A 198 44.35 50.51 52.95
N GLU A 199 45.53 50.09 52.51
CA GLU A 199 46.74 50.09 53.34
C GLU A 199 47.27 51.51 53.60
N VAL A 200 47.14 52.43 52.62
CA VAL A 200 47.47 53.85 52.82
C VAL A 200 46.55 54.49 53.85
N LEU A 201 45.23 54.29 53.72
CA LEU A 201 44.25 54.79 54.68
C LEU A 201 44.48 54.22 56.07
N ARG A 202 44.83 52.94 56.17
CA ARG A 202 45.16 52.30 57.46
C ARG A 202 46.35 52.97 58.15
N ARG A 203 47.40 53.35 57.41
CA ARG A 203 48.54 54.10 57.98
C ARG A 203 48.14 55.48 58.46
N GLN A 204 47.33 56.21 57.68
CA GLN A 204 46.85 57.54 58.07
C GLN A 204 45.97 57.48 59.33
N VAL A 205 45.10 56.48 59.44
CA VAL A 205 44.28 56.27 60.65
C VAL A 205 45.17 55.98 61.86
N SER A 206 46.21 55.16 61.71
CA SER A 206 47.16 54.89 62.79
C SER A 206 47.88 56.15 63.25
N GLU A 207 48.39 56.96 62.33
CA GLU A 207 49.09 58.21 62.65
C GLU A 207 48.15 59.23 63.34
N MET A 208 46.90 59.30 62.90
CA MET A 208 45.90 60.18 63.50
C MET A 208 45.48 59.70 64.89
N THR A 209 45.42 58.38 65.09
CA THR A 209 45.18 57.77 66.41
C THR A 209 46.32 58.12 67.38
N ASP A 210 47.58 57.97 66.95
CA ASP A 210 48.75 58.33 67.77
C ASP A 210 48.76 59.83 68.13
N ARG A 211 48.34 60.69 67.21
CA ARG A 211 48.17 62.13 67.46
C ARG A 211 47.08 62.41 68.49
N VAL A 212 45.93 61.75 68.38
CA VAL A 212 44.84 61.91 69.35
C VAL A 212 45.29 61.45 70.73
N ASP A 213 45.94 60.28 70.84
CA ASP A 213 46.53 59.77 72.08
C ASP A 213 47.48 60.79 72.73
N TRP A 214 48.31 61.45 71.92
CA TRP A 214 49.22 62.50 72.39
C TRP A 214 48.48 63.74 72.90
N MET A 215 47.46 64.18 72.17
CA MET A 215 46.63 65.32 72.59
C MET A 215 45.84 65.01 73.85
N GLU A 216 45.31 63.80 74.01
CA GLU A 216 44.61 63.39 75.22
C GLU A 216 45.56 63.38 76.43
N LYS A 217 46.78 62.86 76.27
CA LYS A 217 47.81 62.93 77.33
C LYS A 217 48.18 64.37 77.68
N ALA A 218 48.35 65.24 76.68
CA ALA A 218 48.65 66.66 76.89
C ALA A 218 47.48 67.40 77.56
N SER A 219 46.25 67.12 77.15
CA SER A 219 45.03 67.68 77.74
C SER A 219 44.88 67.26 79.20
N LYS A 220 45.09 65.97 79.51
CA LYS A 220 45.05 65.45 80.88
C LYS A 220 46.16 66.03 81.76
N GLN A 221 47.35 66.26 81.20
CA GLN A 221 48.45 66.94 81.90
C GLN A 221 48.09 68.42 82.19
N MET A 222 47.45 69.11 81.24
CA MET A 222 46.94 70.47 81.47
C MET A 222 45.85 70.52 82.55
N GLU A 223 44.94 69.54 82.59
CA GLU A 223 43.95 69.43 83.66
C GLU A 223 44.62 69.28 85.04
N LEU A 224 45.60 68.38 85.17
CA LEU A 224 46.37 68.20 86.41
C LEU A 224 47.13 69.47 86.81
N ASP A 225 47.72 70.19 85.84
CA ASP A 225 48.44 71.44 86.10
C ASP A 225 47.48 72.56 86.53
N ASN A 226 46.27 72.62 85.95
CA ASN A 226 45.21 73.53 86.36
C ASN A 226 44.69 73.21 87.76
N GLU A 227 44.47 71.94 88.10
CA GLU A 227 44.11 71.51 89.46
C GLU A 227 45.20 71.88 90.47
N ARG A 228 46.47 71.70 90.10
CA ARG A 228 47.62 72.07 90.94
C ARG A 228 47.75 73.58 91.13
N LEU A 229 47.44 74.37 90.10
CA LEU A 229 47.35 75.82 90.18
C LEU A 229 46.17 76.26 91.05
N ALA A 230 44.99 75.67 90.86
CA ALA A 230 43.82 75.91 91.71
C ALA A 230 44.12 75.61 93.18
N PHE A 231 44.80 74.49 93.48
CA PHE A 231 45.24 74.13 94.83
C PHE A 231 46.22 75.17 95.41
N LYS A 232 47.15 75.71 94.61
CA LYS A 232 48.07 76.78 95.03
C LYS A 232 47.34 78.11 95.28
N ILE A 233 46.31 78.43 94.50
CA ILE A 233 45.46 79.62 94.70
C ILE A 233 44.63 79.46 95.98
N ILE A 234 44.03 78.30 96.21
CA ILE A 234 43.29 77.97 97.44
C ILE A 234 44.21 78.06 98.68
N ARG A 235 45.46 77.59 98.58
CA ARG A 235 46.45 77.73 99.67
C ARG A 235 46.85 79.17 99.97
N ARG A 236 46.82 80.07 98.98
CA ARG A 236 47.13 81.49 99.17
C ARG A 236 45.93 82.30 99.66
N CYS A 237 44.69 81.91 99.36
CA CYS A 237 43.48 82.57 99.86
C CYS A 237 42.94 82.00 101.18
N GLY A 238 43.57 80.94 101.74
CA GLY A 238 43.22 80.35 103.04
C GLY A 238 44.13 80.75 104.21
N GLN A 239 44.99 81.75 104.01
CA GLN A 239 45.81 82.37 105.05
C GLN A 239 45.73 83.90 104.90
N ASP A 240 44.53 84.43 105.07
CA ASP A 240 44.27 85.79 105.56
C ASP A 240 43.46 85.66 106.86
#